data_AF-A0A967UEU7-F1
#
_entry.id   AF-A0A967UEU7-F1
#
_cell.length_a   1.000
_cell.length_b   1.000
_cell.length_c   1.000
_cell.angle_alpha   90.00
_cell.angle_beta   90.00
_cell.angle_gamma   90.00
#
_symmetry.space_group_name_H-M   'P 1'
#
loop_
_entity.id
_entity.type
_entity.pdbx_description
1 polymer ?
#
loop_
_entity_poly.entity_id
_entity_poly.type
_entity_poly.pdbx_seq_one_letter_code
_entity_poly.pdbx_strand_id
1 'polypeptide(L)' 'MVKKVQIKEAFFEAMNKGYADPEAKKSSISILPGSKYTTFRKGHFLVIDLWFTSKLNRKSFGITIIWYKQSPVW' A
#
# COMPACT_ATOMS: atom_id res chain seq x y z
N MET A 1 18.12 -13.48 3.58
CA MET A 1 17.10 -13.13 4.59
C MET A 1 16.93 -11.62 4.61
N VAL A 2 15.70 -11.12 4.52
CA VAL A 2 15.44 -9.67 4.54
C VAL A 2 15.49 -9.17 5.99
N LYS A 3 16.12 -8.01 6.22
CA LYS A 3 16.18 -7.41 7.56
C LYS A 3 14.97 -6.52 7.81
N LYS A 4 14.49 -6.44 9.06
CA LYS A 4 13.37 -5.56 9.47
C LYS A 4 13.58 -4.09 9.07
N VAL A 5 14.81 -3.60 9.13
CA VAL A 5 15.17 -2.24 8.71
C VAL A 5 14.82 -1.99 7.24
N GLN A 6 15.13 -2.94 6.36
CA GLN A 6 14.85 -2.83 4.92
C GLN A 6 13.34 -2.86 4.63
N ILE A 7 12.57 -3.63 5.39
CA ILE A 7 11.10 -3.67 5.28
C ILE A 7 10.52 -2.30 5.67
N LYS A 8 10.99 -1.72 6.78
CA LYS A 8 10.56 -0.38 7.23
C LYS A 8 10.91 0.71 6.22
N GLU A 9 12.11 0.69 5.66
CA GLU A 9 12.51 1.64 4.61
C GLU A 9 11.62 1.54 3.38
N ALA A 10 11.36 0.32 2.89
CA ALA A 10 10.45 0.09 1.77
C ALA A 10 9.03 0.60 2.08
N PHE A 11 8.54 0.38 3.30
CA PHE A 11 7.25 0.90 3.76
C PHE A 11 7.20 2.43 3.73
N PHE A 12 8.15 3.12 4.37
CA PHE A 12 8.13 4.58 4.45
C PHE A 12 8.26 5.24 3.07
N GLU A 13 9.08 4.68 2.18
CA GLU A 13 9.17 5.17 0.80
C GLU A 13 7.88 4.94 0.01
N ALA A 14 7.23 3.79 0.19
CA ALA A 14 5.94 3.52 -0.42
C ALA A 14 4.86 4.50 0.06
N MET A 15 4.84 4.83 1.35
CA MET A 15 3.90 5.80 1.90
C MET A 15 4.15 7.20 1.36
N ASN A 16 5.42 7.61 1.30
CA ASN A 16 5.80 8.93 0.76
C ASN A 16 5.48 9.08 -0.72
N LYS A 17 5.65 8.03 -1.53
CA LYS A 17 5.40 8.03 -2.98
C LYS A 17 4.01 7.53 -3.40
N GLY A 18 3.19 7.16 -2.42
CA GLY A 18 1.90 6.51 -2.64
C GLY A 18 0.78 7.27 -1.95
N TYR A 19 0.54 6.96 -0.69
CA TYR A 19 -0.55 7.56 0.06
C TYR A 19 -0.39 9.08 0.22
N ALA A 20 0.80 9.54 0.64
CA ALA A 20 1.09 10.94 0.92
C ALA A 20 1.32 11.79 -0.34
N ASP A 21 1.56 11.15 -1.48
CA ASP A 21 1.75 11.83 -2.75
C ASP A 21 0.37 12.06 -3.43
N PRO A 22 -0.04 13.32 -3.65
CA PRO A 22 -1.29 13.64 -4.33
C PRO A 22 -1.30 13.24 -5.81
N GLU A 23 -0.13 13.11 -6.45
CA GLU A 23 0.03 12.73 -7.86
C GLU A 23 0.13 11.21 -8.05
N ALA A 24 0.27 10.45 -6.96
CA ALA A 24 0.39 9.00 -7.04
C ALA A 24 -0.84 8.35 -7.70
N LYS A 25 -0.58 7.44 -8.64
CA LYS A 25 -1.62 6.69 -9.34
C LYS A 25 -2.33 5.74 -8.37
N LYS A 26 -3.57 6.09 -8.02
CA LYS A 26 -4.47 5.29 -7.18
C LYS A 26 -5.44 4.51 -8.08
N SER A 27 -5.50 3.20 -7.90
CA SER A 27 -6.34 2.31 -8.70
C SER A 27 -7.58 1.91 -7.92
N SER A 28 -8.77 2.07 -8.51
CA SER A 28 -10.03 1.68 -7.87
C SER A 28 -10.19 0.17 -7.75
N ILE A 29 -10.92 -0.26 -6.73
CA ILE A 29 -11.32 -1.67 -6.57
C ILE A 29 -12.78 -1.79 -6.99
N SER A 30 -13.04 -2.42 -8.14
CA SER A 30 -14.36 -2.47 -8.76
C SER A 30 -15.45 -3.06 -7.85
N ILE A 31 -15.11 -4.10 -7.09
CA ILE A 31 -16.01 -4.79 -6.17
C ILE A 31 -16.20 -4.06 -4.82
N LEU A 32 -15.43 -2.99 -4.55
CA LEU A 32 -15.47 -2.24 -3.29
C LEU A 32 -15.54 -0.73 -3.57
N PRO A 33 -16.74 -0.19 -3.88
CA PRO A 33 -16.90 1.20 -4.30
C PRO A 33 -16.29 2.20 -3.31
N GLY A 34 -15.50 3.14 -3.85
CA GLY A 34 -14.79 4.16 -3.06
C GLY A 34 -13.44 3.71 -2.51
N SER A 35 -13.24 2.40 -2.33
CA SER A 35 -11.96 1.83 -1.93
C SER A 35 -11.00 1.85 -3.11
N LYS A 36 -9.73 2.12 -2.83
CA LYS A 36 -8.69 2.09 -3.85
C LYS A 36 -7.38 1.58 -3.25
N TYR A 37 -6.41 1.32 -4.12
CA TYR A 37 -5.10 0.85 -3.73
C TYR A 37 -4.00 1.57 -4.48
N THR A 38 -2.80 1.53 -3.91
CA THR A 38 -1.57 1.93 -4.58
C THR A 38 -0.61 0.76 -4.57
N THR A 39 0.28 0.72 -5.56
CA THR A 39 1.36 -0.26 -5.63
C THR A 39 2.67 0.47 -5.78
N PHE A 40 3.64 0.12 -4.94
CA PHE A 40 4.98 0.65 -5.01
C PHE A 40 5.97 -0.50 -5.16
N ARG A 41 6.91 -0.37 -6.10
CA ARG A 41 7.99 -1.34 -6.32
C ARG A 41 9.34 -0.69 -6.08
N LYS A 42 10.18 -1.36 -5.28
CA LYS A 42 11.58 -0.96 -5.05
C LYS A 42 12.47 -2.19 -5.00
N GLY A 43 13.25 -2.41 -6.05
CA GLY A 43 14.06 -3.61 -6.17
C GLY A 43 13.19 -4.87 -6.07
N HIS A 44 13.44 -5.70 -5.06
CA HIS A 44 12.68 -6.93 -4.80
C HIS A 44 11.43 -6.72 -3.92
N PHE A 45 11.17 -5.50 -3.47
CA PHE A 45 9.98 -5.20 -2.68
C PHE A 45 8.81 -4.81 -3.56
N LEU A 46 7.64 -5.33 -3.21
CA LEU A 46 6.34 -4.85 -3.66
C LEU A 46 5.53 -4.47 -2.42
N VAL A 47 5.15 -3.20 -2.32
CA VAL A 47 4.24 -2.70 -1.30
C VAL A 47 2.89 -2.45 -1.96
N ILE A 48 1.84 -3.04 -1.40
CA ILE A 48 0.45 -2.80 -1.79
C ILE A 48 -0.21 -2.14 -0.61
N ASP A 49 -0.68 -0.91 -0.80
CA ASP A 49 -1.43 -0.19 0.21
C ASP A 49 -2.88 -0.05 -0.23
N LEU A 50 -3.79 -0.59 0.56
CA LEU A 50 -5.22 -0.57 0.32
C LEU A 50 -5.86 0.37 1.34
N TRP A 51 -6.76 1.23 0.86
CA TRP A 51 -7.64 1.97 1.75
C TRP A 51 -9.10 1.70 1.38
N PHE A 52 -9.88 1.46 2.42
CA PHE A 52 -11.29 1.16 2.34
C PHE A 52 -12.08 2.32 2.92
N THR A 53 -13.13 2.71 2.21
CA THR A 53 -14.07 3.76 2.64
C THR A 53 -15.48 3.25 2.57
N SER A 54 -16.36 3.86 3.37
CA SER A 54 -17.79 3.61 3.30
C SER A 54 -18.50 4.89 2.86
N LYS A 55 -19.61 4.74 2.14
CA LYS A 55 -20.54 5.85 1.91
C LYS A 55 -21.42 6.12 3.13
N LEU A 56 -21.51 5.17 4.07
CA LEU A 56 -22.41 5.23 5.22
C LEU A 56 -21.83 6.05 6.39
N ASN A 57 -20.51 6.22 6.44
CA ASN A 57 -19.85 7.03 7.46
C ASN A 57 -18.51 7.57 6.96
N ARG A 58 -17.92 8.51 7.70
CA ARG A 58 -16.63 9.13 7.36
C ARG A 58 -15.41 8.32 7.81
N LYS A 59 -15.59 7.10 8.33
CA LYS A 59 -14.47 6.26 8.79
C LYS A 59 -13.84 5.55 7.59
N SER A 60 -12.54 5.34 7.70
CA SER A 60 -11.76 4.53 6.79
C SER A 60 -10.92 3.54 7.58
N PHE A 61 -10.49 2.48 6.91
CA PHE A 61 -9.43 1.61 7.39
C PHE A 61 -8.53 1.25 6.22
N GLY A 62 -7.32 0.79 6.51
CA GLY A 62 -6.35 0.42 5.49
C GLY A 62 -5.63 -0.87 5.83
N ILE A 63 -5.05 -1.48 4.80
CA ILE A 63 -4.20 -2.65 4.92
C ILE A 63 -2.98 -2.39 4.04
N THR A 64 -1.80 -2.54 4.61
CA THR A 64 -0.55 -2.53 3.85
C THR A 64 0.03 -3.93 3.83
N ILE A 65 0.36 -4.42 2.64
CA ILE A 65 0.99 -5.72 2.42
C ILE A 65 2.34 -5.50 1.77
N ILE A 66 3.39 -6.10 2.32
CA ILE A 66 4.76 -6.00 1.80
C ILE A 66 5.24 -7.39 1.41
N TRP A 67 5.62 -7.52 0.15
CA TRP A 67 6.23 -8.71 -0.41
C TRP A 67 7.72 -8.45 -0.63
N TYR A 68 8.54 -9.45 -0.32
CA TYR A 68 9.93 -9.53 -0.80
C TYR A 68 10.05 -10.73 -1.73
N LYS A 69 10.28 -10.47 -3.01
CA LYS A 69 10.20 -11.47 -4.09
C LYS A 69 8.80 -12.12 -4.13
N GLN A 70 8.68 -13.39 -3.76
CA GLN A 70 7.43 -14.16 -3.78
C GLN A 70 6.91 -14.49 -2.36
N SER A 71 7.48 -13.88 -1.32
CA SER A 71 7.09 -14.14 0.06
C SER A 71 6.56 -12.88 0.74
N PRO A 72 5.40 -12.95 1.42
CA PRO A 72 4.92 -11.84 2.24
C PRO A 72 5.82 -11.71 3.47
N VAL A 73 6.19 -10.47 3.80
CA VAL A 73 7.07 -10.15 4.93
C VAL A 73 6.45 -9.12 5.88
N TRP A 74 5.31 -8.55 5.49
CA TRP A 74 4.38 -7.76 6.29
C TRP A 74 2.98 -7.92 5.70
#